data_AF-A0AAN7AE52-F1
#
_entry.id   AF-A0AAN7AE52-F1
#
_cell.length_a   1.000
_cell.length_b   1.000
_cell.length_c   1.000
_cell.angle_alpha   90.00
_cell.angle_beta   90.00
_cell.angle_gamma   90.00
#
_symmetry.space_group_name_H-M   'P 1'
#
loop_
_entity.id
_entity.type
_entity.pdbx_description
1 polymer ?
#
loop_
_entity_poly.entity_id
_entity_poly.type
_entity_poly.pdbx_seq_one_letter_code
_entity_poly.pdbx_strand_id
1 'polypeptide(L)'
;MSEGVYTTGLVDYWIHKFARKLATAFPKYQADFEMKWSAWRNAISTSSDSSTWSGVPQFQELLYLGPKIVPLVLAKMDGSDATAGVFLYNKIETDLAYRIEADDLDITAQVDKIRHKNFIRNRAVRNALLDWEDHCDMAGRFSSSTLAFTLCEDYFELVKFGVCIVPQLMLQYGKLRHDAHRRHPIFGHEALHEVIWGYPCEFEEIIIDTQCKDWVEWFENEDYIQAPHYKRKQDRPPRFPPLSDEEDSE
;
A
#
# COMPACT_ATOMS: atom_id res chain seq x y z
N MET A 1 7.23 -6.86 -34.15
CA MET A 1 6.79 -7.84 -33.14
C MET A 1 5.65 -7.19 -32.38
N SER A 2 4.42 -7.68 -32.55
CA SER A 2 3.24 -7.08 -31.93
C SER A 2 3.10 -7.60 -30.49
N GLU A 3 3.47 -6.79 -29.52
CA GLU A 3 3.15 -7.05 -28.12
C GLU A 3 1.65 -6.90 -27.90
N GLY A 4 0.97 -8.05 -27.86
CA GLY A 4 -0.09 -8.38 -26.91
C GLY A 4 -1.24 -7.39 -26.71
N VAL A 5 -2.29 -7.53 -27.51
CA VAL A 5 -3.69 -7.15 -27.19
C VAL A 5 -4.29 -8.06 -26.09
N TYR A 6 -3.45 -8.69 -25.25
CA TYR A 6 -3.89 -9.65 -24.26
C TYR A 6 -3.95 -9.01 -22.86
N THR A 7 -5.15 -9.06 -22.26
CA THR A 7 -5.45 -9.03 -20.81
C THR A 7 -5.92 -7.74 -20.12
N THR A 8 -6.35 -6.69 -20.82
CA THR A 8 -7.01 -5.52 -20.18
C THR A 8 -8.15 -5.95 -19.25
N GLY A 9 -9.04 -6.84 -19.72
CA GLY A 9 -10.15 -7.35 -18.91
C GLY A 9 -9.76 -8.13 -17.64
N LEU A 10 -8.60 -8.83 -17.62
CA LEU A 10 -8.14 -9.53 -16.41
C LEU A 10 -7.53 -8.56 -15.41
N VAL A 11 -6.76 -7.58 -15.90
CA VAL A 11 -6.16 -6.52 -15.09
C VAL A 11 -7.26 -5.69 -14.44
N ASP A 12 -8.23 -5.22 -15.21
CA ASP A 12 -9.37 -4.44 -14.70
C ASP A 12 -10.18 -5.24 -13.68
N TYR A 13 -10.53 -6.49 -14.00
CA TYR A 13 -11.22 -7.37 -13.06
C TYR A 13 -10.48 -7.49 -11.73
N TRP A 14 -9.15 -7.64 -11.78
CA TRP A 14 -8.32 -7.77 -10.58
C TRP A 14 -8.34 -6.50 -9.74
N ILE A 15 -8.19 -5.33 -10.37
CA ILE A 15 -8.15 -4.02 -9.69
C ILE A 15 -9.47 -3.77 -8.97
N HIS A 16 -10.60 -3.89 -9.67
CA HIS A 16 -11.91 -3.69 -9.07
C HIS A 16 -12.21 -4.75 -7.99
N LYS A 17 -11.76 -5.99 -8.18
CA LYS A 17 -11.92 -7.05 -7.16
C LYS A 17 -11.11 -6.74 -5.90
N PHE A 18 -9.89 -6.23 -6.05
CA PHE A 18 -9.03 -5.88 -4.92
C PHE A 18 -9.59 -4.67 -4.16
N ALA A 19 -9.94 -3.60 -4.86
CA ALA A 19 -10.60 -2.42 -4.27
C ALA A 19 -11.91 -2.80 -3.55
N ARG A 20 -12.74 -3.67 -4.14
CA ARG A 20 -13.98 -4.14 -3.50
C ARG A 20 -13.72 -4.95 -2.23
N LYS A 21 -12.68 -5.78 -2.21
CA LYS A 21 -12.29 -6.52 -1.00
C LYS A 21 -11.89 -5.57 0.13
N LEU A 22 -11.10 -4.53 -0.19
CA LEU A 22 -10.75 -3.47 0.76
C LEU A 22 -12.01 -2.77 1.28
N ALA A 23 -12.88 -2.31 0.38
CA ALA A 23 -14.12 -1.63 0.75
C ALA A 23 -15.04 -2.48 1.63
N THR A 24 -15.05 -3.80 1.42
CA THR A 24 -15.85 -4.72 2.23
C THR A 24 -15.23 -4.93 3.61
N ALA A 25 -13.91 -5.06 3.69
CA ALA A 25 -13.19 -5.28 4.94
C ALA A 25 -13.08 -4.02 5.81
N PHE A 26 -12.99 -2.85 5.16
CA PHE A 26 -12.73 -1.54 5.77
C PHE A 26 -13.71 -0.49 5.21
N PRO A 27 -15.00 -0.57 5.56
CA PRO A 27 -16.03 0.28 4.96
C PRO A 27 -15.84 1.77 5.26
N LYS A 28 -15.27 2.13 6.43
CA LYS A 28 -15.02 3.54 6.78
C LYS A 28 -13.91 4.14 5.94
N TYR A 29 -12.84 3.38 5.71
CA TYR A 29 -11.76 3.75 4.80
C TYR A 29 -12.28 4.04 3.38
N GLN A 30 -13.18 3.18 2.86
CA GLN A 30 -13.84 3.44 1.57
C GLN A 30 -14.69 4.71 1.59
N ALA A 31 -15.53 4.87 2.63
CA ALA A 31 -16.43 6.00 2.73
C ALA A 31 -15.67 7.34 2.81
N ASP A 32 -14.56 7.37 3.56
CA ASP A 32 -13.72 8.54 3.70
C ASP A 32 -13.01 8.90 2.38
N PHE A 33 -12.49 7.91 1.67
CA PHE A 33 -11.94 8.12 0.31
C PHE A 33 -13.00 8.68 -0.65
N GLU A 34 -14.19 8.08 -0.72
CA GLU A 34 -15.26 8.51 -1.63
C GLU A 34 -15.74 9.93 -1.34
N MET A 35 -15.83 10.29 -0.06
CA MET A 35 -16.17 11.64 0.38
C MET A 35 -15.13 12.65 -0.11
N LYS A 36 -13.85 12.42 0.18
CA LYS A 36 -12.73 13.32 -0.22
C LYS A 36 -12.55 13.37 -1.73
N TRP A 37 -12.67 12.23 -2.42
CA TRP A 37 -12.63 12.14 -3.88
C TRP A 37 -13.74 12.99 -4.51
N SER A 38 -14.97 12.83 -4.05
CA SER A 38 -16.13 13.58 -4.58
C SER A 38 -15.98 15.08 -4.32
N ALA A 39 -15.50 15.47 -3.13
CA ALA A 39 -15.24 16.87 -2.80
C ALA A 39 -14.19 17.49 -3.74
N TRP A 40 -13.09 16.77 -3.99
CA TRP A 40 -12.06 17.21 -4.93
C TRP A 40 -12.57 17.29 -6.36
N ARG A 41 -13.29 16.27 -6.86
CA ARG A 41 -13.88 16.27 -8.21
C ARG A 41 -14.84 17.43 -8.43
N ASN A 42 -15.66 17.76 -7.43
CA ASN A 42 -16.55 18.92 -7.50
C ASN A 42 -15.75 20.23 -7.56
N ALA A 43 -14.70 20.38 -6.76
CA ALA A 43 -13.85 21.58 -6.73
C ALA A 43 -13.13 21.83 -8.07
N ILE A 44 -12.77 20.77 -8.80
CA ILE A 44 -12.09 20.88 -10.10
C ILE A 44 -13.03 20.77 -11.31
N SER A 45 -14.33 20.58 -11.09
CA SER A 45 -15.31 20.32 -12.17
C SER A 45 -15.39 21.43 -13.22
N THR A 46 -15.09 22.67 -12.83
CA THR A 46 -15.07 23.84 -13.72
C THR A 46 -13.71 24.12 -14.34
N SER A 47 -12.68 23.35 -13.99
CA SER A 47 -11.30 23.56 -14.46
C SER A 47 -10.79 22.37 -15.25
N SER A 48 -10.46 22.61 -16.52
CA SER A 48 -9.75 21.64 -17.36
C SER A 48 -8.23 21.64 -17.15
N ASP A 49 -7.70 22.58 -16.36
CA ASP A 49 -6.25 22.73 -16.17
C ASP A 49 -5.77 21.97 -14.93
N SER A 50 -4.99 20.91 -15.16
CA SER A 50 -4.35 20.10 -14.11
C SER A 50 -3.48 20.91 -13.14
N SER A 51 -2.95 22.07 -13.56
CA SER A 51 -2.15 22.94 -12.68
C SER A 51 -2.98 23.48 -11.50
N THR A 52 -4.28 23.68 -11.71
CA THR A 52 -5.22 24.15 -10.69
C THR A 52 -5.69 23.03 -9.77
N TRP A 53 -5.59 21.77 -10.20
CA TRP A 53 -6.13 20.63 -9.48
C TRP A 53 -5.40 20.37 -8.16
N SER A 54 -4.10 20.64 -8.12
CA SER A 54 -3.31 20.56 -6.88
C SER A 54 -3.41 21.80 -5.99
N GLY A 55 -4.01 22.88 -6.49
CA GLY A 55 -4.14 24.15 -5.76
C GLY A 55 -5.35 24.23 -4.83
N VAL A 56 -6.29 23.28 -4.93
CA VAL A 56 -7.52 23.28 -4.10
C VAL A 56 -7.30 22.50 -2.78
N PRO A 57 -7.84 22.95 -1.64
CA PRO A 57 -7.65 22.28 -0.35
C PRO A 57 -8.05 20.80 -0.33
N GLN A 58 -9.10 20.43 -1.08
CA GLN A 58 -9.61 19.06 -1.17
C GLN A 58 -8.60 18.08 -1.78
N PHE A 59 -7.67 18.58 -2.60
CA PHE A 59 -6.58 17.75 -3.11
C PHE A 59 -5.63 17.34 -1.99
N GLN A 60 -5.33 18.27 -1.08
CA GLN A 60 -4.45 18.00 0.05
C GLN A 60 -5.06 16.96 1.00
N GLU A 61 -6.38 16.98 1.19
CA GLU A 61 -7.10 15.96 1.97
C GLU A 61 -6.91 14.55 1.39
N LEU A 62 -6.89 14.40 0.06
CA LEU A 62 -6.58 13.13 -0.59
C LEU A 62 -5.11 12.73 -0.41
N LEU A 63 -4.18 13.69 -0.46
CA LEU A 63 -2.75 13.42 -0.22
C LEU A 63 -2.49 12.97 1.21
N TYR A 64 -3.23 13.48 2.21
CA TYR A 64 -3.09 13.03 3.59
C TYR A 64 -3.48 11.57 3.79
N LEU A 65 -4.37 11.02 2.95
CA LEU A 65 -4.64 9.59 2.95
C LEU A 65 -3.47 8.75 2.43
N GLY A 66 -2.50 9.34 1.73
CA GLY A 66 -1.23 8.72 1.35
C GLY A 66 -1.34 7.44 0.50
N PRO A 67 -0.28 6.62 0.46
CA PRO A 67 -0.21 5.43 -0.39
C PRO A 67 -1.29 4.37 -0.13
N LYS A 68 -1.94 4.38 1.05
CA LYS A 68 -3.00 3.40 1.32
C LYS A 68 -4.17 3.51 0.34
N ILE A 69 -4.45 4.68 -0.23
CA ILE A 69 -5.56 4.86 -1.19
C ILE A 69 -5.28 4.43 -2.63
N VAL A 70 -4.05 4.05 -2.99
CA VAL A 70 -3.69 3.65 -4.36
C VAL A 70 -4.70 2.67 -4.98
N PRO A 71 -5.13 1.57 -4.32
CA PRO A 71 -6.08 0.63 -4.91
C PRO A 71 -7.44 1.25 -5.26
N LEU A 72 -7.89 2.23 -4.46
CA LEU A 72 -9.16 2.92 -4.72
C LEU A 72 -9.02 3.91 -5.87
N VAL A 73 -7.89 4.61 -5.95
CA VAL A 73 -7.58 5.49 -7.09
C VAL A 73 -7.54 4.70 -8.39
N LEU A 74 -6.89 3.54 -8.42
CA LEU A 74 -6.87 2.67 -9.61
C LEU A 74 -8.27 2.25 -10.09
N ALA A 75 -9.17 1.98 -9.14
CA ALA A 75 -10.56 1.62 -9.42
C ALA A 75 -11.42 2.82 -9.84
N LYS A 76 -10.96 4.06 -9.65
CA LYS A 76 -11.60 5.30 -10.16
C LYS A 76 -11.15 5.70 -11.56
N MET A 77 -10.09 5.09 -12.10
CA MET A 77 -9.54 5.44 -13.43
C MET A 77 -10.40 4.96 -14.62
N ASP A 78 -11.72 5.10 -14.54
CA ASP A 78 -12.64 4.75 -15.63
C ASP A 78 -13.30 5.99 -16.21
N GLY A 79 -13.55 5.97 -17.53
CA GLY A 79 -14.35 6.98 -18.22
C GLY A 79 -13.91 8.42 -17.90
N SER A 80 -14.84 9.22 -17.38
CA SER A 80 -14.63 10.65 -17.10
C SER A 80 -13.66 10.94 -15.94
N ASP A 81 -13.30 9.94 -15.15
CA ASP A 81 -12.43 10.09 -13.98
C ASP A 81 -10.97 9.67 -14.26
N ALA A 82 -10.69 9.12 -15.44
CA ALA A 82 -9.36 8.67 -15.83
C ALA A 82 -8.27 9.74 -15.61
N THR A 83 -8.45 10.94 -16.14
CA THR A 83 -7.46 12.02 -16.03
C THR A 83 -7.19 12.43 -14.59
N ALA A 84 -8.23 12.59 -13.78
CA ALA A 84 -8.10 12.93 -12.36
C ALA A 84 -7.42 11.80 -11.58
N GLY A 85 -7.77 10.55 -11.88
CA GLY A 85 -7.18 9.37 -11.26
C GLY A 85 -5.69 9.27 -11.54
N VAL A 86 -5.27 9.41 -12.80
CA VAL A 86 -3.86 9.38 -13.20
C VAL A 86 -3.08 10.50 -12.52
N PHE A 87 -3.64 11.72 -12.49
CA PHE A 87 -3.01 12.85 -11.81
C PHE A 87 -2.78 12.58 -10.32
N LEU A 88 -3.81 12.11 -9.61
CA LEU A 88 -3.70 11.80 -8.18
C LEU A 88 -2.73 10.63 -7.92
N TYR A 89 -2.80 9.58 -8.74
CA TYR A 89 -1.91 8.42 -8.63
C TYR A 89 -0.44 8.81 -8.70
N ASN A 90 -0.05 9.61 -9.70
CA ASN A 90 1.33 10.06 -9.86
C ASN A 90 1.82 10.95 -8.69
N LYS A 91 0.91 11.57 -7.95
CA LYS A 91 1.22 12.39 -6.78
C LYS A 91 1.34 11.58 -5.48
N ILE A 92 0.65 10.45 -5.38
CA ILE A 92 0.65 9.57 -4.20
C ILE A 92 1.66 8.44 -4.32
N GLU A 93 1.85 7.87 -5.51
CA GLU A 93 2.85 6.81 -5.73
C GLU A 93 4.23 7.34 -5.39
N THR A 94 4.96 6.66 -4.52
CA THR A 94 6.30 7.09 -4.06
C THR A 94 7.41 6.38 -4.82
N ASP A 95 7.14 5.19 -5.37
CA ASP A 95 8.08 4.45 -6.18
C ASP A 95 8.11 4.98 -7.62
N LEU A 96 9.25 5.56 -8.00
CA LEU A 96 9.47 6.12 -9.33
C LEU A 96 9.29 5.09 -10.45
N ALA A 97 9.59 3.81 -10.19
CA ALA A 97 9.40 2.75 -11.18
C ALA A 97 7.92 2.51 -11.51
N TYR A 98 7.00 2.90 -10.61
CA TYR A 98 5.56 2.75 -10.78
C TYR A 98 4.85 4.01 -11.25
N ARG A 99 5.49 5.17 -11.12
CA ARG A 99 5.00 6.40 -11.75
C ARG A 99 4.99 6.29 -13.27
N ILE A 100 4.16 7.11 -13.88
CA ILE A 100 4.15 7.31 -15.32
C ILE A 100 4.50 8.76 -15.59
N GLU A 101 5.54 8.95 -16.39
CA GLU A 101 5.87 10.27 -16.94
C GLU A 101 4.70 10.71 -17.83
N ALA A 102 4.36 11.99 -17.76
CA ALA A 102 3.32 12.57 -18.61
C ALA A 102 3.81 12.75 -20.06
N ASP A 103 4.49 11.74 -20.61
CA ASP A 103 4.91 11.66 -22.00
C ASP A 103 3.70 11.67 -22.95
N ASP A 104 3.95 11.65 -24.26
CA ASP A 104 2.96 11.77 -25.35
C ASP A 104 1.89 10.66 -25.39
N LEU A 105 1.76 9.84 -24.34
CA LEU A 105 0.70 8.85 -24.20
C LEU A 105 -0.65 9.53 -23.94
N ASP A 106 -1.68 9.08 -24.68
CA ASP A 106 -3.04 9.45 -24.33
C ASP A 106 -3.45 8.88 -22.95
N ILE A 107 -4.52 9.43 -22.39
CA ILE A 107 -4.96 9.06 -21.04
C ILE A 107 -5.31 7.57 -20.90
N THR A 108 -5.82 6.93 -21.96
CA THR A 108 -6.18 5.51 -21.94
C THR A 108 -4.91 4.66 -21.82
N ALA A 109 -3.89 4.98 -22.62
CA ALA A 109 -2.60 4.29 -22.55
C ALA A 109 -1.89 4.50 -21.20
N GLN A 110 -2.02 5.70 -20.60
CA GLN A 110 -1.50 5.96 -19.25
C GLN A 110 -2.21 5.10 -18.20
N VAL A 111 -3.56 5.04 -18.23
CA VAL A 111 -4.34 4.20 -17.32
C VAL A 111 -3.94 2.73 -17.47
N ASP A 112 -3.89 2.20 -18.69
CA ASP A 112 -3.53 0.81 -18.96
C ASP A 112 -2.14 0.46 -18.41
N LYS A 113 -1.15 1.34 -18.63
CA LYS A 113 0.21 1.15 -18.14
C LYS A 113 0.27 1.22 -16.60
N ILE A 114 -0.46 2.14 -15.95
CA ILE A 114 -0.53 2.21 -14.48
C ILE A 114 -1.14 0.93 -13.92
N ARG A 115 -2.29 0.53 -14.48
CA ARG A 115 -3.04 -0.66 -14.07
C ARG A 115 -2.21 -1.92 -14.23
N HIS A 116 -1.51 -2.06 -15.35
CA HIS A 116 -0.64 -3.19 -15.63
C HIS A 116 0.54 -3.28 -14.67
N LYS A 117 1.28 -2.17 -14.46
CA LYS A 117 2.38 -2.11 -13.48
C LYS A 117 1.88 -2.52 -12.10
N ASN A 118 0.75 -1.95 -11.66
CA ASN A 118 0.16 -2.28 -10.36
C ASN A 118 -0.30 -3.74 -10.28
N PHE A 119 -0.85 -4.31 -11.35
CA PHE A 119 -1.21 -5.72 -11.40
C PHE A 119 0.00 -6.63 -11.19
N ILE A 120 1.13 -6.36 -11.87
CA ILE A 120 2.38 -7.10 -11.69
C ILE A 120 2.87 -7.00 -10.25
N ARG A 121 2.97 -5.78 -9.71
CA ARG A 121 3.37 -5.54 -8.31
C ARG A 121 2.51 -6.33 -7.35
N ASN A 122 1.20 -6.19 -7.47
CA ASN A 122 0.25 -6.87 -6.60
C ASN A 122 0.32 -8.40 -6.68
N ARG A 123 0.65 -8.95 -7.86
CA ARG A 123 0.89 -10.38 -8.00
C ARG A 123 2.17 -10.80 -7.25
N ALA A 124 3.25 -10.04 -7.39
CA ALA A 124 4.50 -10.29 -6.69
C ALA A 124 4.32 -10.20 -5.16
N VAL A 125 3.64 -9.15 -4.68
CA VAL A 125 3.32 -8.95 -3.25
C VAL A 125 2.48 -10.12 -2.71
N ARG A 126 1.50 -10.60 -3.48
CA ARG A 126 0.71 -11.77 -3.05
C ARG A 126 1.58 -13.01 -2.87
N ASN A 127 2.53 -13.25 -3.77
CA ASN A 127 3.43 -14.40 -3.64
C ASN A 127 4.32 -14.23 -2.41
N ALA A 128 4.95 -13.08 -2.22
CA ALA A 128 5.78 -12.80 -1.04
C ALA A 128 5.00 -12.94 0.28
N LEU A 129 3.73 -12.53 0.30
CA LEU A 129 2.85 -12.72 1.46
C LEU A 129 2.53 -14.20 1.74
N LEU A 130 2.43 -15.04 0.71
CA LEU A 130 2.21 -16.48 0.86
C LEU A 130 3.50 -17.17 1.32
N ASP A 131 4.64 -16.82 0.73
CA ASP A 131 5.96 -17.36 1.12
C ASP A 131 6.25 -17.02 2.59
N TRP A 132 5.97 -15.77 3.00
CA TRP A 132 6.10 -15.37 4.40
C TRP A 132 5.08 -16.05 5.33
N GLU A 133 3.84 -16.28 4.87
CA GLU A 133 2.83 -17.05 5.63
C GLU A 133 3.31 -18.49 5.86
N ASP A 134 3.81 -19.16 4.82
CA ASP A 134 4.35 -20.53 4.90
C ASP A 134 5.58 -20.61 5.84
N HIS A 135 6.47 -19.62 5.78
CA HIS A 135 7.58 -19.51 6.71
C HIS A 135 7.09 -19.31 8.15
N CYS A 136 6.10 -18.45 8.37
CA CYS A 136 5.50 -18.25 9.69
C CYS A 136 4.84 -19.52 10.23
N ASP A 137 4.17 -20.29 9.36
CA ASP A 137 3.57 -21.57 9.69
C ASP A 137 4.61 -22.60 10.11
N MET A 138 5.77 -22.61 9.45
CA MET A 138 6.89 -23.49 9.79
C MET A 138 7.59 -23.04 11.07
N ALA A 139 7.98 -21.76 11.17
CA ALA A 139 8.69 -21.20 12.31
C ALA A 139 7.88 -21.30 13.60
N GLY A 140 6.56 -21.06 13.54
CA GLY A 140 5.66 -21.14 14.69
C GLY A 140 5.53 -22.53 15.32
N ARG A 141 6.00 -23.59 14.64
CA ARG A 141 6.10 -24.95 15.20
C ARG A 141 7.30 -25.11 16.12
N PHE A 142 8.33 -24.29 15.96
CA PHE A 142 9.63 -24.45 16.63
C PHE A 142 10.06 -23.24 17.45
N SER A 143 9.42 -22.09 17.26
CA SER A 143 9.77 -20.83 17.92
C SER A 143 8.53 -20.01 18.26
N SER A 144 8.58 -19.34 19.41
CA SER A 144 7.66 -18.27 19.82
C SER A 144 8.30 -16.88 19.76
N SER A 145 9.57 -16.79 19.35
CA SER A 145 10.29 -15.52 19.25
C SER A 145 9.90 -14.78 17.98
N THR A 146 9.56 -13.49 18.09
CA THR A 146 9.19 -12.63 16.95
C THR A 146 10.30 -12.58 15.88
N LEU A 147 11.56 -12.68 16.31
CA LEU A 147 12.72 -12.71 15.43
C LEU A 147 12.70 -13.87 14.45
N ALA A 148 12.09 -15.02 14.80
CA ALA A 148 11.99 -16.15 13.88
C ALA A 148 11.08 -15.86 12.68
N PHE A 149 10.23 -14.84 12.78
CA PHE A 149 9.24 -14.45 11.77
C PHE A 149 9.65 -13.17 11.02
N THR A 150 10.49 -12.32 11.62
CA THR A 150 10.92 -11.04 11.05
C THR A 150 12.41 -10.96 10.70
N LEU A 151 13.18 -12.01 10.96
CA LEU A 151 14.57 -12.17 10.48
C LEU A 151 14.67 -13.34 9.49
N CYS A 152 13.83 -13.33 8.46
CA CYS A 152 13.89 -14.29 7.36
C CYS A 152 13.85 -13.58 6.01
N GLU A 153 14.30 -14.28 4.97
CA GLU A 153 14.36 -13.78 3.59
C GLU A 153 12.97 -13.36 3.10
N ASP A 154 11.94 -14.18 3.35
CA ASP A 154 10.56 -13.90 2.91
C ASP A 154 9.99 -12.60 3.53
N TYR A 155 10.34 -12.32 4.79
CA TYR A 155 9.98 -11.05 5.44
C TYR A 155 10.70 -9.87 4.80
N PHE A 156 11.99 -10.01 4.49
CA PHE A 156 12.76 -8.93 3.87
C PHE A 156 12.29 -8.66 2.44
N GLU A 157 11.96 -9.69 1.66
CA GLU A 157 11.32 -9.53 0.34
C GLU A 157 10.01 -8.77 0.44
N LEU A 158 9.21 -9.02 1.47
CA LEU A 158 7.96 -8.31 1.71
C LEU A 158 8.19 -6.83 2.01
N VAL A 159 9.11 -6.49 2.92
CA VAL A 159 9.39 -5.09 3.30
C VAL A 159 9.96 -4.27 2.14
N LYS A 160 10.72 -4.90 1.22
CA LYS A 160 11.30 -4.22 0.03
C LYS A 160 10.27 -3.56 -0.87
N PHE A 161 9.02 -4.03 -0.89
CA PHE A 161 7.97 -3.38 -1.69
C PHE A 161 7.53 -2.01 -1.14
N GLY A 162 7.89 -1.68 0.09
CA GLY A 162 7.61 -0.38 0.70
C GLY A 162 6.11 -0.07 0.84
N VAL A 163 5.79 1.21 1.04
CA VAL A 163 4.48 1.70 1.49
C VAL A 163 3.28 1.32 0.61
N CYS A 164 3.52 0.91 -0.63
CA CYS A 164 2.48 0.52 -1.58
C CYS A 164 1.76 -0.79 -1.22
N ILE A 165 2.33 -1.60 -0.31
CA ILE A 165 1.74 -2.89 0.11
C ILE A 165 0.85 -2.80 1.33
N VAL A 166 0.74 -1.61 1.94
CA VAL A 166 -0.05 -1.39 3.14
C VAL A 166 -1.48 -1.94 3.01
N PRO A 167 -2.23 -1.70 1.91
CA PRO A 167 -3.58 -2.28 1.77
C PRO A 167 -3.63 -3.81 1.74
N GLN A 168 -2.61 -4.46 1.17
CA GLN A 168 -2.48 -5.90 1.04
C GLN A 168 -2.19 -6.51 2.42
N LEU A 169 -1.24 -5.91 3.14
CA LEU A 169 -0.94 -6.24 4.53
C LEU A 169 -2.19 -6.08 5.40
N MET A 170 -2.90 -4.97 5.28
CA MET A 170 -4.13 -4.72 6.05
C MET A 170 -5.23 -5.74 5.73
N LEU A 171 -5.42 -6.14 4.46
CA LEU A 171 -6.38 -7.20 4.14
C LEU A 171 -6.00 -8.55 4.72
N GLN A 172 -4.71 -8.90 4.77
CA GLN A 172 -4.27 -10.13 5.41
C GLN A 172 -4.44 -10.04 6.92
N TYR A 173 -4.00 -8.93 7.51
CA TYR A 173 -4.08 -8.66 8.93
C TYR A 173 -5.53 -8.62 9.45
N GLY A 174 -6.43 -7.97 8.72
CA GLY A 174 -7.86 -7.87 9.06
C GLY A 174 -8.63 -9.18 8.95
N LYS A 175 -8.30 -10.06 8.00
CA LYS A 175 -8.89 -11.42 7.92
C LYS A 175 -8.57 -12.24 9.17
N LEU A 176 -7.36 -12.09 9.67
CA LEU A 176 -6.84 -12.88 10.77
C LEU A 176 -7.43 -12.47 12.13
N ARG A 177 -8.02 -11.27 12.25
CA ARG A 177 -8.82 -10.84 13.41
C ARG A 177 -9.97 -11.80 13.74
N HIS A 178 -10.54 -12.44 12.72
CA HIS A 178 -11.71 -13.31 12.88
C HIS A 178 -11.36 -14.80 13.00
N ASP A 179 -10.09 -15.17 12.84
CA ASP A 179 -9.64 -16.56 12.92
C ASP A 179 -8.90 -16.80 14.25
N ALA A 180 -9.68 -17.07 15.30
CA ALA A 180 -9.18 -17.36 16.65
C ALA A 180 -8.29 -18.62 16.73
N HIS A 181 -8.19 -19.41 15.66
CA HIS A 181 -7.44 -20.66 15.62
C HIS A 181 -6.08 -20.56 14.92
N ARG A 182 -5.80 -19.47 14.19
CA ARG A 182 -4.49 -19.25 13.58
C ARG A 182 -3.58 -18.47 14.53
N ARG A 183 -2.40 -19.03 14.83
CA ARG A 183 -1.33 -18.39 15.65
C ARG A 183 -0.44 -17.43 14.85
N HIS A 184 -0.66 -17.34 13.54
CA HIS A 184 0.15 -16.54 12.60
C HIS A 184 -0.25 -15.05 12.39
N PRO A 185 -1.35 -14.48 12.94
CA PRO A 185 -1.66 -13.05 12.82
C PRO A 185 -0.61 -12.11 13.45
N ILE A 186 0.33 -12.67 14.21
CA ILE A 186 0.99 -11.96 15.30
C ILE A 186 1.93 -10.87 14.77
N PHE A 187 2.49 -10.97 13.57
CA PHE A 187 3.59 -10.09 13.11
C PHE A 187 3.21 -9.12 11.99
N GLY A 188 1.94 -9.09 11.56
CA GLY A 188 1.49 -8.13 10.53
C GLY A 188 1.71 -6.67 10.93
N HIS A 189 1.63 -6.38 12.24
CA HIS A 189 1.91 -5.05 12.77
C HIS A 189 3.41 -4.67 12.68
N GLU A 190 4.34 -5.61 12.79
CA GLU A 190 5.77 -5.37 12.60
C GLU A 190 6.07 -5.08 11.14
N ALA A 191 5.50 -5.86 10.21
CA ALA A 191 5.60 -5.61 8.77
C ALA A 191 5.01 -4.25 8.38
N LEU A 192 3.81 -3.91 8.86
CA LEU A 192 3.17 -2.60 8.64
C LEU A 192 4.04 -1.46 9.16
N HIS A 193 4.57 -1.61 10.38
CA HIS A 193 5.45 -0.61 10.97
C HIS A 193 6.72 -0.41 10.12
N GLU A 194 7.43 -1.48 9.79
CA GLU A 194 8.68 -1.38 9.04
C GLU A 194 8.47 -0.84 7.62
N VAL A 195 7.38 -1.23 6.96
CA VAL A 195 7.00 -0.72 5.64
C VAL A 195 6.69 0.78 5.65
N ILE A 196 6.02 1.28 6.69
CA ILE A 196 5.60 2.69 6.78
C ILE A 196 6.74 3.58 7.28
N TRP A 197 7.47 3.12 8.30
CA TRP A 197 8.47 3.93 9.00
C TRP A 197 9.90 3.69 8.51
N GLY A 198 10.14 2.63 7.74
CA GLY A 198 11.45 2.28 7.21
C GLY A 198 12.40 1.68 8.26
N TYR A 199 11.88 1.28 9.43
CA TYR A 199 12.67 0.63 10.46
C TYR A 199 11.83 -0.36 11.29
N PRO A 200 12.47 -1.43 11.81
CA PRO A 200 11.79 -2.47 12.55
C PRO A 200 11.12 -1.93 13.80
N CYS A 201 9.98 -2.52 14.14
CA CYS A 201 9.32 -2.27 15.40
C CYS A 201 10.11 -2.87 16.57
N GLU A 202 10.20 -2.16 17.70
CA GLU A 202 10.83 -2.66 18.92
C GLU A 202 9.86 -2.54 20.10
N PHE A 203 9.11 -3.60 20.38
CA PHE A 203 8.28 -3.67 21.58
C PHE A 203 9.05 -4.22 22.78
N GLU A 204 8.75 -3.70 23.97
CA GLU A 204 9.04 -4.39 25.22
C GLU A 204 7.96 -5.44 25.53
N GLU A 205 6.71 -5.16 25.15
CA GLU A 205 5.56 -6.04 25.33
C GLU A 205 4.60 -5.93 24.13
N ILE A 206 4.16 -7.07 23.60
CA ILE A 206 3.22 -7.16 22.48
C ILE A 206 1.86 -7.60 23.04
N ILE A 207 0.82 -6.77 22.87
CA ILE A 207 -0.56 -7.03 23.27
C ILE A 207 -1.40 -7.09 22.00
N ILE A 208 -1.30 -8.20 21.27
CA ILE A 208 -1.71 -8.35 19.86
C ILE A 208 -3.06 -7.71 19.54
N ASP A 209 -4.06 -7.90 20.40
CA ASP A 209 -5.40 -7.34 20.22
C ASP A 209 -5.42 -5.80 20.19
N THR A 210 -4.59 -5.16 21.02
CA THR A 210 -4.42 -3.71 21.06
C THR A 210 -3.74 -3.22 19.79
N GLN A 211 -2.60 -3.81 19.40
CA GLN A 211 -1.94 -3.41 18.16
C GLN A 211 -2.86 -3.63 16.94
N CYS A 212 -3.59 -4.75 16.91
CA CYS A 212 -4.53 -5.03 15.82
C CYS A 212 -5.62 -3.96 15.74
N LYS A 213 -6.21 -3.59 16.88
CA LYS A 213 -7.20 -2.53 16.95
C LYS A 213 -6.64 -1.19 16.49
N ASP A 214 -5.45 -0.82 16.93
CA ASP A 214 -4.82 0.47 16.60
C ASP A 214 -4.55 0.58 15.09
N TRP A 215 -4.00 -0.48 14.47
CA TRP A 215 -3.76 -0.50 13.02
C TRP A 215 -5.06 -0.48 12.19
N VAL A 216 -6.10 -1.18 12.63
CA VAL A 216 -7.41 -1.14 11.96
C VAL A 216 -8.04 0.24 12.10
N GLU A 217 -8.03 0.82 13.30
CA GLU A 217 -8.58 2.15 13.56
C GLU A 217 -7.87 3.21 12.72
N TRP A 218 -6.54 3.17 12.66
CA TRP A 218 -5.75 4.05 11.80
C TRP A 218 -6.09 3.89 10.32
N PHE A 219 -6.13 2.64 9.83
CA PHE A 219 -6.39 2.39 8.41
C PHE A 219 -7.77 2.92 8.01
N GLU A 220 -8.77 2.76 8.89
CA GLU A 220 -10.15 3.17 8.67
C GLU A 220 -10.46 4.65 8.87
N ASN A 221 -9.82 5.33 9.82
CA ASN A 221 -10.30 6.62 10.31
C ASN A 221 -9.26 7.74 10.28
N GLU A 222 -7.99 7.44 10.06
CA GLU A 222 -6.91 8.42 10.25
C GLU A 222 -6.14 8.70 8.95
N ASP A 223 -5.39 9.80 8.93
CA ASP A 223 -4.48 10.13 7.85
C ASP A 223 -3.25 9.20 7.87
N TYR A 224 -2.59 9.04 6.72
CA TYR A 224 -1.47 8.13 6.57
C TYR A 224 -0.33 8.40 7.56
N ILE A 225 -0.01 9.68 7.79
CA ILE A 225 1.07 10.10 8.69
C ILE A 225 0.79 9.80 10.17
N GLN A 226 -0.45 9.45 10.52
CA GLN A 226 -0.87 9.15 11.89
C GLN A 226 -0.71 7.66 12.24
N ALA A 227 -0.06 6.88 11.36
CA ALA A 227 0.12 5.44 11.58
C ALA A 227 0.66 5.14 13.00
N PRO A 228 0.27 4.01 13.61
CA PRO A 228 0.87 3.59 14.86
C PRO A 228 2.40 3.56 14.76
N HIS A 229 3.03 4.30 15.67
CA HIS A 229 4.47 4.51 15.69
C HIS A 229 5.05 3.99 16.99
N TYR A 230 5.88 2.95 16.90
CA TYR A 230 6.46 2.29 18.07
C TYR A 230 7.94 2.65 18.13
N LYS A 231 8.31 3.43 19.14
CA LYS A 231 9.64 4.07 19.22
C LYS A 231 10.78 3.03 19.19
N ARG A 232 11.79 3.30 18.35
CA ARG A 232 13.10 2.65 18.36
C ARG A 232 13.82 2.95 19.68
N LYS A 233 14.41 1.95 20.35
CA LYS A 233 15.40 2.24 21.40
C LYS A 233 16.63 2.85 20.72
N GLN A 234 17.08 4.01 21.19
CA GLN A 234 18.11 4.83 20.54
C GLN A 234 19.46 4.13 20.30
N ASP A 235 19.67 2.92 20.83
CA ASP A 235 20.98 2.26 20.89
C ASP A 235 21.19 1.08 19.91
N ARG A 236 20.23 0.74 19.04
CA ARG A 236 20.46 -0.31 18.02
C ARG A 236 20.84 0.28 16.66
N PRO A 237 21.91 -0.21 16.00
CA PRO A 237 22.27 0.22 14.65
C PRO A 237 21.15 -0.13 13.65
N PRO A 238 21.06 0.61 12.52
CA PRO A 238 20.09 0.29 11.46
C PRO A 238 20.29 -1.17 10.98
N ARG A 239 19.20 -1.92 10.73
CA ARG A 239 19.28 -3.30 10.23
C ARG A 239 19.81 -3.38 8.80
N PHE A 240 19.59 -2.33 8.02
CA PHE A 240 20.16 -2.17 6.70
C PHE A 240 21.28 -1.13 6.76
N PRO A 241 22.46 -1.41 6.18
CA PRO A 241 23.36 -0.32 5.82
C PRO A 241 22.56 0.68 4.98
N PRO A 242 22.81 2.00 5.09
CA PRO A 242 22.33 2.91 4.05
C PRO A 242 22.76 2.30 2.71
N LEU A 243 21.81 2.21 1.76
CA LEU A 243 22.15 1.89 0.37
C LEU A 243 23.30 2.82 0.03
N SER A 244 24.50 2.26 -0.11
CA SER A 244 25.65 3.04 -0.50
C SER A 244 25.26 3.65 -1.83
N ASP A 245 25.21 4.98 -1.88
CA ASP A 245 25.35 5.67 -3.15
C ASP A 245 26.58 5.01 -3.79
N GLU A 246 26.36 4.29 -4.89
CA GLU A 246 27.47 3.89 -5.74
C GLU A 246 28.16 5.19 -6.10
N GLU A 247 29.28 5.47 -5.40
CA GLU A 247 30.20 6.50 -5.79
C GLU A 247 30.60 6.16 -7.23
N ASP A 248 30.02 6.93 -8.16
CA ASP A 248 30.54 7.12 -9.51
C ASP A 248 32.04 7.40 -9.37
N SER A 249 32.80 6.32 -9.45
CA SER A 249 34.24 6.33 -9.53
C SER A 249 34.59 6.55 -10.99
N GLU A 250 35.23 7.70 -11.22
CA GLU A 250 35.78 8.22 -12.49
C GLU A 250 36.28 7.19 -13.51
#